data_AF-A0A0K2W1J8-F1
#
_entry.id   AF-A0A0K2W1J8-F1
#
_cell.length_a   1.000
_cell.length_b   1.000
_cell.length_c   1.000
_cell.angle_alpha   90.00
_cell.angle_beta   90.00
_cell.angle_gamma   90.00
#
_symmetry.space_group_name_H-M   'P 1'
#
loop_
_entity.id
_entity.type
_entity.pdbx_description
1 polymer ?
#
loop_
_entity_poly.entity_id
_entity_poly.type
_entity_poly.pdbx_seq_one_letter_code
_entity_poly.pdbx_strand_id
1 'polypeptide(L)' 'MKANGLKSADHFVPHMTLAYDEKFVPRQPIEPIGFVAREFVLIHSLRGLTIYKDLSRWPLMAAPS' A
#
# COMPACT_ATOMS: atom_id res chain seq x y z
N MET A 1 6.72 -16.12 -10.69
CA MET A 1 6.19 -16.04 -12.08
C MET A 1 6.27 -14.60 -12.55
N LYS A 2 6.88 -14.31 -13.71
CA LYS A 2 6.77 -12.99 -14.36
C LYS A 2 5.55 -13.01 -15.28
N ALA A 3 4.41 -12.52 -14.81
CA ALA A 3 3.35 -12.11 -15.73
C ALA A 3 3.69 -10.70 -16.23
N ASN A 4 3.68 -10.48 -17.55
CA ASN A 4 3.78 -9.16 -18.17
C ASN A 4 5.12 -8.40 -17.97
N GLY A 5 6.23 -9.09 -17.69
CA GLY A 5 7.56 -8.47 -17.59
C GLY A 5 7.82 -7.67 -16.30
N LEU A 6 6.84 -7.58 -15.40
CA LEU A 6 6.96 -6.90 -14.12
C LEU A 6 7.58 -7.81 -13.06
N LYS A 7 8.39 -7.23 -12.17
CA LYS A 7 8.93 -7.93 -11.00
C LYS A 7 7.86 -7.98 -9.90
N SER A 8 7.46 -9.17 -9.49
CA SER A 8 6.68 -9.38 -8.27
C SER A 8 7.61 -9.56 -7.06
N ALA A 9 7.12 -9.25 -5.86
CA ALA A 9 7.76 -9.74 -4.64
C ALA A 9 7.42 -11.22 -4.47
N ASP A 10 8.42 -12.07 -4.23
CA ASP A 10 8.20 -13.51 -4.03
C ASP A 10 7.47 -13.78 -2.70
N HIS A 11 7.68 -12.92 -1.70
CA HIS A 11 6.94 -12.89 -0.44
C HIS A 11 6.47 -11.46 -0.14
N PHE A 12 5.19 -11.28 0.13
CA PHE A 12 4.59 -9.99 0.48
C PHE A 12 4.29 -9.95 1.98
N VAL A 13 4.89 -8.99 2.68
CA VAL A 13 4.55 -8.66 4.08
C VAL A 13 3.81 -7.33 4.08
N PRO A 14 2.49 -7.30 4.38
CA PRO A 14 1.73 -6.06 4.41
C PRO A 14 2.25 -5.16 5.52
N HIS A 15 2.65 -3.95 5.17
CA HIS A 15 3.16 -2.95 6.11
C HIS A 15 2.79 -1.54 5.63
N MET A 16 2.84 -0.59 6.55
CA MET A 16 2.70 0.83 6.26
C MET A 16 3.99 1.53 6.70
N THR A 17 4.59 2.31 5.81
CA THR A 17 5.75 3.14 6.18
C THR A 17 5.26 4.29 7.03
N LEU A 18 5.80 4.44 8.25
CA LEU A 18 5.41 5.50 9.18
C LEU A 18 6.36 6.71 9.09
N ALA A 19 7.65 6.46 8.88
CA ALA A 19 8.67 7.50 8.80
C ALA A 19 9.84 7.05 7.94
N TYR A 20 10.49 8.04 7.30
CA TYR A 20 11.82 7.92 6.73
C TYR A 20 12.75 8.76 7.61
N ASP A 21 13.39 8.13 8.59
CA ASP A 21 14.34 8.75 9.50
C ASP A 21 15.49 7.77 9.76
N GLU A 22 16.67 8.30 10.08
CA GLU A 22 17.83 7.51 10.50
C GLU A 22 17.74 7.11 11.97
N LYS A 23 16.84 7.76 12.73
CA LYS A 23 16.64 7.49 14.16
C LYS A 23 15.88 6.19 14.39
N PHE A 24 16.45 5.35 15.25
CA PHE A 24 15.81 4.14 15.72
C PHE A 24 14.63 4.47 16.65
N VAL A 25 13.46 3.94 16.33
CA VAL A 25 12.28 3.95 17.21
C VAL A 25 12.08 2.54 17.77
N PRO A 26 12.22 2.33 19.09
CA PRO A 26 11.96 1.04 19.71
C PRO A 26 10.52 0.57 19.44
N ARG A 27 10.31 -0.75 19.35
CA ARG A 27 8.96 -1.33 19.26
C ARG A 27 8.18 -0.97 20.52
N GLN A 28 6.95 -0.50 20.33
CA GLN A 28 6.01 -0.19 21.40
C GLN A 28 4.71 -0.97 21.19
N PRO A 29 4.09 -1.48 22.26
CA PRO A 29 2.75 -2.06 22.16
C PRO A 29 1.75 -0.98 21.77
N ILE A 30 0.79 -1.34 20.90
CA ILE A 30 -0.34 -0.50 20.53
C ILE A 30 -1.61 -1.34 20.59
N GLU A 31 -2.74 -0.68 20.76
CA GLU A 31 -4.04 -1.31 20.52
C GLU A 31 -4.20 -1.67 19.04
N PRO A 32 -4.93 -2.75 18.71
CA PRO A 32 -5.16 -3.12 17.32
C PRO A 32 -5.83 -2.01 16.50
N ILE A 33 -5.30 -1.76 15.30
CA ILE A 33 -5.89 -0.85 14.32
C ILE A 33 -6.67 -1.69 13.31
N GLY A 34 -7.98 -1.48 13.23
CA GLY A 34 -8.86 -2.17 12.29
C GLY A 34 -9.57 -1.20 11.36
N PHE A 35 -9.58 -1.50 10.06
CA PHE A 35 -10.41 -0.81 9.07
C PHE A 35 -10.78 -1.77 7.93
N VAL A 36 -11.87 -1.46 7.25
CA VAL A 36 -12.31 -2.21 6.06
C VAL A 36 -11.78 -1.50 4.83
N ALA A 37 -10.84 -2.11 4.12
CA ALA A 37 -10.48 -1.67 2.78
C ALA A 37 -11.66 -1.89 1.83
N ARG A 38 -12.05 -0.85 1.08
CA ARG A 38 -13.20 -0.91 0.17
C ARG A 38 -12.83 -0.93 -1.30
N GLU A 39 -11.58 -0.59 -1.62
CA GLU A 39 -11.09 -0.46 -2.97
C GLU A 39 -9.57 -0.63 -3.03
N PHE A 40 -9.06 -0.96 -4.21
CA PHE A 40 -7.66 -0.85 -4.58
C PHE A 40 -7.46 0.29 -5.59
N VAL A 41 -6.36 1.01 -5.46
CA VAL A 41 -5.99 2.12 -6.36
C VAL A 41 -4.64 1.84 -7.00
N LEU A 42 -4.56 1.98 -8.31
CA LEU A 42 -3.29 2.04 -9.03
C LEU A 42 -2.80 3.48 -9.00
N ILE A 43 -1.62 3.70 -8.43
CA ILE A 43 -1.04 5.03 -8.28
C ILE A 43 0.22 5.21 -9.13
N HIS A 44 0.42 6.43 -9.65
CA HIS A 44 1.70 6.90 -10.17
C HIS A 44 2.39 7.75 -9.11
N SER A 45 3.46 7.20 -8.51
CA SER A 45 4.34 7.94 -7.61
C SER A 45 5.35 8.77 -8.40
N LEU A 46 5.28 10.09 -8.30
CA LEU A 46 6.28 10.99 -8.87
C LEU A 46 7.49 11.03 -7.95
N ARG A 47 8.53 10.28 -8.34
CA ARG A 47 9.75 10.08 -7.56
C ARG A 47 10.38 11.41 -7.15
N GLY A 48 10.69 11.55 -5.86
CA GLY A 48 11.34 12.74 -5.29
C GLY A 48 10.39 13.89 -4.97
N LEU A 49 9.12 13.81 -5.38
CA LEU A 49 8.14 14.90 -5.17
C LEU A 49 7.11 14.60 -4.08
N THR A 50 7.06 13.36 -3.57
CA THR A 50 6.01 12.90 -2.65
C THR A 50 4.58 13.11 -3.20
N ILE A 51 4.44 13.17 -4.53
CA ILE A 51 3.15 13.31 -5.22
C ILE A 51 2.70 11.93 -5.71
N TYR A 52 1.48 11.55 -5.36
CA TYR A 52 0.82 10.33 -5.82
C TYR A 52 -0.40 10.71 -6.67
N LYS A 53 -0.46 10.22 -7.91
CA LYS A 53 -1.59 10.42 -8.81
C LYS A 53 -2.39 9.13 -8.96
N ASP A 54 -3.69 9.19 -8.73
CA ASP A 54 -4.59 8.07 -8.98
C ASP A 54 -4.71 7.84 -10.49
N LEU A 55 -4.46 6.61 -10.93
CA LEU A 55 -4.61 6.20 -12.34
C LEU A 55 -5.89 5.39 -12.56
N SER A 56 -6.26 4.54 -11.60
CA SER A 56 -7.44 3.68 -11.68
C SER A 56 -7.84 3.20 -10.29
N ARG A 57 -9.13 2.88 -10.12
CA ARG A 57 -9.73 2.41 -8.86
C ARG A 57 -10.60 1.18 -9.12
N TRP A 58 -10.53 0.20 -8.22
CA TRP A 58 -11.34 -1.01 -8.26
C TRP A 58 -12.03 -1.21 -6.90
N PRO A 59 -13.37 -1.17 -6.82
CA PRO A 59 -14.08 -1.50 -5.59
C PRO A 59 -13.91 -2.99 -5.26
N LEU A 60 -13.83 -3.32 -3.97
CA LEU A 60 -13.64 -4.69 -3.45
C LEU A 60 -14.96 -5.44 -3.23
N MET A 61 -16.07 -4.72 -3.19
CA MET A 61 -17.41 -5.30 -3.15
C MET A 61 -18.09 -4.98 -4.47
N ALA A 62 -18.73 -5.98 -5.09
CA ALA A 62 -19.71 -5.72 -6.14
C ALA A 62 -20.82 -4.83 -5.54
N ALA A 63 -21.31 -3.86 -6.31
CA ALA A 63 -22.54 -3.16 -5.91
C ALA A 63 -23.62 -4.21 -5.64
N PRO A 64 -24.42 -4.08 -4.56
CA PRO A 64 -25.56 -4.97 -4.37
C PRO A 64 -26.42 -4.90 -5.64
N SER A 65 -26.68 -6.06 -6.23
CA SER A 65 -27.61 -6.26 -7.34
C SER A 65 -29.03 -5.92 -6.92
#